data_AF-A0A0D0X3E3-F1
#
_entry.id   AF-A0A0D0X3E3-F1
#
_cell.length_a   1.000
_cell.length_b   1.000
_cell.length_c   1.000
_cell.angle_alpha   90.00
_cell.angle_beta   90.00
_cell.angle_gamma   90.00
#
_symmetry.space_group_name_H-M   'P 1'
#
loop_
_entity.id
_entity.type
_entity.pdbx_description
1 polymer ?
#
loop_
_entity_poly.entity_id
_entity_poly.type
_entity_poly.pdbx_seq_one_letter_code
_entity_poly.pdbx_strand_id
1 'polypeptide(L)' 'MWRTSTRSGGEGNCVEVAAFADAVGVRDSKDRQGPALSFVPAAWAGFVGATRAGVLDRP' A
#
# COMPACT_ATOMS: atom_id res chain seq x y z
N MET A 1 5.93 -10.91 -4.23
CA MET A 1 4.76 -11.62 -3.67
C MET A 1 3.87 -10.60 -2.96
N TRP A 2 2.54 -10.77 -3.02
CA TRP A 2 1.59 -9.89 -2.31
C TRP A 2 1.55 -10.21 -0.82
N ARG A 3 1.58 -9.17 0.02
CA ARG A 3 1.42 -9.26 1.46
C ARG A 3 0.22 -8.44 1.91
N THR A 4 -0.73 -9.11 2.54
CA THR A 4 -1.89 -8.47 3.17
C THR A 4 -1.46 -7.75 4.46
N SER A 5 -1.99 -6.55 4.69
CA SER A 5 -1.78 -5.82 5.94
C SER A 5 -2.31 -6.60 7.15
N THR A 6 -1.60 -6.56 8.28
CA THR A 6 -2.06 -7.13 9.56
C THR A 6 -3.18 -6.33 10.20
N ARG A 7 -3.49 -5.13 9.66
CA ARG A 7 -4.58 -4.26 10.11
C ARG A 7 -5.91 -4.55 9.38
N SER A 8 -5.95 -5.58 8.54
CA SER A 8 -7.10 -5.98 7.72
C SER A 8 -8.20 -6.75 8.48
N GLY A 9 -8.49 -6.38 9.74
CA GLY A 9 -9.49 -7.07 10.60
C GLY A 9 -10.69 -6.20 10.96
N GLY A 10 -11.88 -6.82 11.06
CA GLY A 10 -13.10 -6.26 11.68
C GLY A 10 -13.85 -5.15 10.92
N GLU A 11 -13.15 -4.13 10.43
CA GLU A 11 -13.76 -2.86 9.97
C GLU A 11 -13.21 -2.35 8.62
N GLY A 12 -12.81 -3.26 7.74
CA GLY A 12 -13.13 -3.05 6.32
C GLY A 12 -12.20 -2.19 5.44
N ASN A 13 -10.96 -1.89 5.81
CA ASN A 13 -9.99 -1.28 4.88
C ASN A 13 -8.76 -2.18 4.70
N CYS A 14 -8.85 -3.15 3.79
CA CYS A 14 -7.86 -4.19 3.61
C CYS A 14 -7.00 -3.92 2.37
N VAL A 15 -5.69 -3.73 2.54
CA VAL A 15 -4.75 -3.53 1.41
C VAL A 15 -3.71 -4.64 1.34
N GLU A 16 -3.32 -5.00 0.12
CA GLU A 16 -2.15 -5.84 -0.16
C GLU A 16 -1.07 -5.02 -0.86
N VAL A 17 0.20 -5.28 -0.51
CA VAL A 17 1.36 -4.63 -1.13
C VAL A 17 2.29 -5.70 -1.69
N ALA A 18 2.84 -5.48 -2.89
CA ALA A 18 3.87 -6.33 -3.47
C ALA A 18 5.05 -5.49 -3.96
N ALA A 19 6.26 -5.92 -3.63
CA ALA A 19 7.48 -5.41 -4.24
C ALA A 19 7.83 -6.24 -5.49
N PHE A 20 8.11 -5.53 -6.58
CA PHE A 20 8.67 -6.04 -7.84
C PHE A 20 10.06 -5.42 -8.04
N ALA A 21 10.76 -5.81 -9.12
CA ALA A 21 12.11 -5.32 -9.39
C ALA A 21 12.15 -3.79 -9.63
N ASP A 22 11.14 -3.25 -10.29
CA ASP A 22 11.04 -1.87 -10.77
C ASP A 22 9.80 -1.13 -10.27
N ALA A 23 8.96 -1.78 -9.45
CA ALA A 23 7.69 -1.24 -9.01
C ALA A 23 7.26 -1.74 -7.62
N VAL A 24 6.38 -0.98 -6.99
CA VAL A 24 5.61 -1.38 -5.82
C VAL A 24 4.13 -1.33 -6.17
N GLY A 25 3.46 -2.47 -6.10
CA GLY A 25 2.03 -2.61 -6.33
C GLY A 25 1.24 -2.47 -5.03
N VAL A 26 0.10 -1.77 -5.10
CA VAL A 26 -0.88 -1.65 -4.00
C VAL A 26 -2.26 -1.94 -4.55
N ARG A 27 -3.02 -2.82 -3.90
CA ARG A 27 -4.41 -3.12 -4.29
C ARG A 27 -5.31 -3.34 -3.09
N ASP A 28 -6.61 -3.27 -3.33
CA ASP A 28 -7.62 -3.70 -2.38
C ASP A 28 -7.55 -5.23 -2.22
N SER A 29 -7.44 -5.71 -0.97
CA SER A 29 -7.45 -7.15 -0.69
C SER A 29 -8.80 -7.80 -1.01
N LYS A 30 -9.88 -7.01 -0.99
CA LYS A 30 -11.26 -7.46 -1.25
C LYS A 30 -11.57 -7.54 -2.75
N ASP A 31 -10.85 -6.79 -3.57
CA ASP A 31 -10.95 -6.83 -5.03
C ASP A 31 -9.60 -7.16 -5.67
N ARG A 32 -9.19 -8.43 -5.55
CA ARG A 32 -7.89 -8.90 -6.04
C ARG A 32 -7.75 -8.88 -7.57
N GLN A 33 -8.88 -8.84 -8.28
CA GLN A 33 -8.94 -8.80 -9.75
C GLN A 33 -9.14 -7.38 -10.28
N GLY A 34 -9.49 -6.44 -9.41
CA GLY A 34 -9.59 -5.02 -9.72
C GLY A 34 -8.23 -4.35 -9.98
N PRO A 35 -8.26 -3.05 -10.32
CA PRO A 35 -7.07 -2.29 -10.64
C PRO A 35 -6.12 -2.16 -9.45
N ALA A 36 -4.81 -2.30 -9.71
CA ALA A 36 -3.76 -2.06 -8.75
C ALA A 36 -3.03 -0.74 -9.07
N LEU A 37 -2.69 0.01 -8.03
CA LEU A 37 -1.79 1.16 -8.13
C LEU A 37 -0.36 0.65 -8.24
N SER A 38 0.45 1.32 -9.07
CA SER A 38 1.87 1.01 -9.25
C SER A 38 2.71 2.26 -9.01
N PHE A 39 3.76 2.11 -8.21
CA PHE A 39 4.67 3.18 -7.84
C PHE A 39 6.11 2.79 -8.14
N VAL A 40 6.95 3.74 -8.56
CA VAL A 40 8.40 3.51 -8.56
C VAL A 40 8.91 3.32 -7.12
N PRO A 41 9.91 2.46 -6.85
CA PRO A 41 10.36 2.13 -5.50
C PRO A 41 10.77 3.34 -4.66
N ALA A 42 11.40 4.34 -5.28
CA ALA A 42 11.81 5.57 -4.60
C ALA A 42 10.62 6.40 -4.10
N ALA A 43 9.56 6.50 -4.91
CA ALA A 43 8.34 7.22 -4.53
C ALA A 43 7.61 6.50 -3.38
N TRP A 44 7.55 5.16 -3.43
CA TRP A 44 6.97 4.37 -2.34
C TRP A 44 7.74 4.56 -1.02
N ALA A 45 9.08 4.54 -1.07
CA ALA A 45 9.90 4.79 0.12
C ALA A 45 9.66 6.18 0.71
N GLY A 46 9.55 7.21 -0.14
CA GLY A 46 9.22 8.57 0.27
C GLY A 46 7.83 8.66 0.91
N PHE A 47 6.82 8.04 0.31
CA PHE A 47 5.47 7.95 0.85
C PHE A 47 5.46 7.34 2.26
N VAL A 48 6.06 6.16 2.43
CA VAL A 48 6.13 5.49 3.75
C VAL A 48 6.85 6.35 4.78
N GLY A 49 7.92 7.03 4.40
CA GLY A 49 8.64 7.97 5.27
C GLY A 49 7.74 9.13 5.74
N ALA A 50 7.03 9.77 4.81
CA ALA A 50 6.13 10.88 5.11
C ALA A 50 4.93 10.44 5.97
N THR A 51 4.34 9.27 5.72
CA THR A 51 3.25 8.71 6.54
C THR A 51 3.72 8.44 7.97
N ARG A 52 4.92 7.87 8.15
CA ARG A 52 5.47 7.61 9.50
C ARG A 52 5.76 8.90 10.27
N ALA A 53 6.12 9.96 9.56
CA ALA A 53 6.36 11.28 10.15
C ALA A 53 5.07 12.06 10.44
N GLY A 54 3.89 11.53 10.08
CA GLY A 54 2.59 12.22 10.25
C GLY A 54 2.40 13.41 9.30
N VAL A 55 3.27 13.59 8.31
CA VAL A 55 3.23 14.74 7.38
C VAL A 55 2.01 14.69 6.46
N LEU A 56 1.45 13.50 6.26
CA LEU A 56 0.29 13.26 5.40
C LEU A 56 -1.02 13.13 6.18
N ASP A 57 -0.98 13.31 7.51
CA ASP A 57 -2.20 13.25 8.32
C ASP A 57 -3.06 14.48 8.05
N ARG A 58 -4.37 14.26 7.88
CA ARG A 58 -5.32 15.36 7.75
C ARG A 58 -5.49 16.06 9.12
N PRO A 59 -5.67 17.40 9.13
CA PRO A 59 -5.99 18.13 10.35
C PRO A 59 -7.31 17.69 10.96
#